data_AF-A0A7W1T9R3-F1
#
_entry.id   AF-A0A7W1T9R3-F1
#
_cell.length_a   1.000
_cell.length_b   1.000
_cell.length_c   1.000
_cell.angle_alpha   90.00
_cell.angle_beta   90.00
_cell.angle_gamma   90.00
#
_symmetry.space_group_name_H-M   'P 1'
#
loop_
_entity.id
_entity.type
_entity.pdbx_description
1 polymer ?
#
loop_
_entity_poly.entity_id
_entity_poly.type
_entity_poly.pdbx_seq_one_letter_code
_entity_poly.pdbx_strand_id
1 'polypeptide(L)'
;MARPLWSGAIAFGIVTIPVQLFSAVREHDIHFHQISRTDRRRIHYRKFVEGGDAEVAADDIVKGYEVRKGHYVTFDDDELKRIAARRSKVIDIESFVHLAEIDPRYYDQLYYLFPGDHGDKPYRLLHEALQRADQVGVARLVMHSKEHLVVVRAFADVLGIQTLRFADEIGDPRKIGPVVGKVQVAAKELALASQLIDSMSGKFTPAAYKDEYLGRVKAAIARKAKGQTLAIEEDDAVEEDDGKVLDLMAALDRSLKARSGGKAGRKAPGRARAEGDEESPDAAVSSGGKGQAGKNAKMGTATRGGVHHAARGQVRGRSPGKRAS
;
A
#
# COMPACT_ATOMS: atom_id res chain seq x y z
N MET A 1 2.30 5.72 23.18
CA MET A 1 2.63 5.18 21.84
C MET A 1 1.50 4.26 21.39
N ALA A 2 1.42 3.90 20.11
CA ALA A 2 0.53 2.81 19.67
C ALA A 2 0.97 1.49 20.34
N ARG A 3 0.03 0.55 20.51
CA ARG A 3 0.35 -0.81 20.99
C ARG A 3 0.76 -1.66 19.77
N PRO A 4 1.85 -2.44 19.82
CA PRO A 4 2.18 -3.38 18.75
C PRO A 4 1.09 -4.45 18.63
N LEU A 5 0.76 -4.84 17.40
CA LEU A 5 -0.12 -5.96 17.09
C LEU A 5 0.59 -7.30 17.33
N TRP A 6 1.90 -7.34 17.04
CA TRP A 6 2.74 -8.52 17.18
C TRP A 6 4.18 -8.11 17.51
N SER A 7 4.89 -8.98 18.22
CA SER A 7 6.30 -8.79 18.57
C SER A 7 7.04 -10.12 18.46
N GLY A 8 8.25 -10.08 17.89
CA GLY A 8 9.04 -11.27 17.59
C GLY A 8 10.37 -10.88 16.96
N ALA A 9 10.87 -11.70 16.03
CA ALA A 9 12.10 -11.39 15.30
C ALA A 9 12.00 -11.69 13.81
N ILE A 10 12.75 -10.96 12.98
CA ILE A 10 13.07 -11.36 11.60
C ILE A 10 14.26 -12.33 11.67
N ALA A 11 14.16 -13.47 10.99
CA ALA A 11 15.25 -14.38 10.74
C ALA A 11 15.59 -14.41 9.24
N PHE A 12 16.88 -14.34 8.90
CA PHE A 12 17.37 -14.69 7.57
C PHE A 12 18.74 -15.35 7.66
N GLY A 13 18.82 -16.62 7.25
CA GLY A 13 20.02 -17.45 7.42
C GLY A 13 20.43 -17.58 8.90
N ILE A 14 21.47 -16.84 9.30
CA ILE A 14 22.03 -16.84 10.67
C ILE A 14 21.75 -15.56 11.46
N VAL A 15 21.09 -14.56 10.86
CA VAL A 15 20.83 -13.26 11.48
C VAL A 15 19.41 -13.25 12.06
N THR A 16 19.30 -12.87 13.32
CA THR A 16 18.03 -12.69 14.03
C THR A 16 17.92 -11.24 14.51
N ILE A 17 16.83 -10.55 14.17
CA ILE A 17 16.62 -9.12 14.45
C ILE A 17 15.30 -8.96 15.22
N PRO A 18 15.30 -8.52 16.49
CA PRO A 18 14.05 -8.29 17.22
C PRO A 18 13.28 -7.13 16.58
N VAL A 19 11.97 -7.30 16.41
CA VAL A 19 11.07 -6.31 15.79
C VAL A 19 9.68 -6.30 16.41
N GLN A 20 8.99 -5.17 16.24
CA GLN A 20 7.60 -4.95 16.64
C GLN A 20 6.77 -4.52 15.42
N LEU A 21 5.56 -5.07 15.28
CA LEU A 21 4.67 -4.88 14.13
C LEU A 21 3.46 -4.04 14.51
N PHE A 22 3.14 -3.04 13.68
CA PHE A 22 2.06 -2.08 13.88
C PHE A 22 1.24 -1.91 12.59
N SER A 23 -0.06 -1.67 12.68
CA SER A 23 -0.88 -1.36 11.49
C SER A 23 -0.40 -0.07 10.81
N ALA A 24 -0.16 -0.13 9.50
CA ALA A 24 0.04 1.07 8.69
C ALA A 24 -1.30 1.71 8.29
N VAL A 25 -2.35 0.89 8.20
CA VAL A 25 -3.70 1.29 7.81
C VAL A 25 -4.51 1.67 9.05
N ARG A 26 -5.26 2.77 8.94
CA ARG A 26 -6.35 3.11 9.85
C ARG A 26 -7.62 3.27 9.03
N GLU A 27 -8.59 2.41 9.28
CA GLU A 27 -9.96 2.57 8.77
C GLU A 27 -10.60 3.79 9.43
N HIS A 28 -11.43 4.52 8.69
CA HIS A 28 -12.05 5.78 9.15
C HIS A 28 -13.57 5.68 9.23
N ASP A 29 -14.07 4.44 9.32
CA ASP A 29 -15.46 4.06 9.15
C ASP A 29 -16.33 4.50 10.34
N ILE A 30 -17.49 5.06 10.02
CA ILE A 30 -18.47 5.48 11.02
C ILE A 30 -19.27 4.26 11.45
N HIS A 31 -18.98 3.79 12.65
CA HIS A 31 -19.67 2.68 13.27
C HIS A 31 -21.03 3.14 13.81
N PHE A 32 -22.10 2.88 13.06
CA PHE A 32 -23.46 3.10 13.53
C PHE A 32 -23.89 2.03 14.52
N HIS A 33 -24.41 2.45 15.67
CA HIS A 33 -25.15 1.53 16.54
C HIS A 33 -26.53 1.26 15.95
N GLN A 34 -26.96 0.01 15.99
CA GLN A 34 -28.32 -0.34 15.65
C GLN A 34 -29.24 0.11 16.79
N ILE A 35 -30.25 0.91 16.44
CA ILE A 35 -31.20 1.52 17.37
C ILE A 35 -32.61 1.07 16.95
N SER A 36 -33.42 0.60 17.91
CA SER A 36 -34.83 0.29 17.71
C SER A 36 -35.57 1.51 17.16
N ARG A 37 -36.29 1.35 16.04
CA ARG A 37 -37.02 2.45 15.39
C ARG A 37 -38.11 3.00 16.31
N THR A 38 -38.81 2.13 17.01
CA THR A 38 -39.90 2.46 17.95
C THR A 38 -39.37 3.09 19.22
N ASP A 39 -38.45 2.40 19.91
CA ASP A 39 -38.07 2.75 21.28
C ASP A 39 -36.89 3.74 21.37
N ARG A 40 -36.20 3.97 20.26
CA ARG A 40 -34.92 4.73 20.20
C ARG A 40 -33.79 4.17 21.11
N ARG A 41 -33.91 2.92 21.56
CA ARG A 41 -32.91 2.22 22.39
C ARG A 41 -31.94 1.38 21.55
N ARG A 42 -30.71 1.18 22.04
CA ARG A 42 -29.66 0.38 21.39
C ARG A 42 -30.05 -1.11 21.36
N ILE A 43 -29.79 -1.78 20.26
CA ILE A 43 -29.95 -3.23 20.11
C ILE A 43 -28.72 -3.95 20.68
N HIS A 44 -28.97 -5.05 21.40
CA HIS A 44 -27.94 -5.94 21.94
C HIS A 44 -28.17 -7.34 21.39
N TYR A 45 -27.09 -8.04 21.08
CA TYR A 45 -27.11 -9.41 20.58
C TYR A 45 -26.73 -10.38 21.69
N ARG A 46 -27.42 -11.51 21.74
CA ARG A 46 -27.15 -12.67 22.62
C ARG A 46 -26.97 -13.89 21.72
N LYS A 47 -26.05 -14.78 22.07
CA LYS A 47 -25.81 -16.03 21.30
C LYS A 47 -26.60 -17.15 21.95
N PHE A 48 -27.31 -17.96 21.18
CA PHE A 48 -28.10 -19.10 21.66
C PHE A 48 -27.80 -20.34 20.80
N VAL A 49 -28.07 -21.54 21.33
CA VAL A 49 -27.92 -22.80 20.59
C VAL A 49 -29.11 -23.00 19.66
N GLU A 50 -28.90 -23.60 18.49
CA GLU A 50 -30.01 -24.00 17.62
C GLU A 50 -31.02 -24.88 18.38
N GLY A 51 -32.30 -24.49 18.35
CA GLY A 51 -33.37 -25.19 19.08
C GLY A 51 -33.48 -24.88 20.58
N GLY A 52 -32.74 -23.89 21.11
CA GLY A 52 -32.86 -23.47 22.51
C GLY A 52 -32.79 -21.96 22.72
N ASP A 53 -33.44 -21.48 23.79
CA ASP A 53 -33.53 -20.05 24.15
C ASP A 53 -32.47 -19.59 25.17
N ALA A 54 -31.63 -20.52 25.65
CA ALA A 54 -30.57 -20.24 26.61
C ALA A 54 -29.40 -19.51 25.94
N GLU A 55 -28.89 -18.47 26.61
CA GLU A 55 -27.69 -17.77 26.15
C GLU A 55 -26.43 -18.59 26.46
N VAL A 56 -25.55 -18.69 25.46
CA VAL A 56 -24.27 -19.38 25.55
C VAL A 56 -23.17 -18.37 25.87
N ALA A 57 -22.41 -18.61 26.94
CA ALA A 57 -21.26 -17.78 27.29
C ALA A 57 -20.17 -17.90 26.21
N ALA A 58 -19.35 -16.88 26.04
CA ALA A 58 -18.33 -16.87 24.97
C ALA A 58 -17.30 -18.01 25.11
N ASP A 59 -17.00 -18.41 26.36
CA ASP A 59 -16.02 -19.44 26.69
C ASP A 59 -16.54 -20.86 26.40
N ASP A 60 -17.86 -21.05 26.31
CA ASP A 60 -18.51 -22.32 25.97
C ASP A 60 -18.62 -22.53 24.44
N ILE A 61 -18.10 -21.61 23.62
CA ILE A 61 -18.23 -21.64 22.15
C ILE A 61 -16.94 -22.12 21.48
N VAL A 62 -16.94 -23.39 21.08
CA VAL A 62 -15.88 -24.00 20.25
C VAL A 62 -16.11 -23.77 18.75
N LYS A 63 -15.06 -23.97 17.93
CA LYS A 63 -15.13 -23.84 16.47
C LYS A 63 -15.44 -25.19 15.83
N GLY A 64 -16.59 -25.31 15.17
CA GLY A 64 -16.96 -26.51 14.39
C GLY A 64 -16.57 -26.38 12.91
N TYR A 65 -16.02 -27.45 12.34
CA TYR A 65 -15.87 -27.64 10.89
C TYR A 65 -16.74 -28.80 10.41
N GLU A 66 -17.61 -28.55 9.42
CA GLU A 66 -18.53 -29.56 8.90
C GLU A 66 -17.84 -30.50 7.92
N VAL A 67 -17.63 -31.75 8.30
CA VAL A 67 -16.97 -32.77 7.46
C VAL A 67 -17.98 -33.51 6.57
N ARG A 68 -19.23 -33.64 7.05
CA ARG A 68 -20.40 -34.16 6.34
C ARG A 68 -21.63 -33.44 6.87
N LYS A 69 -22.74 -33.44 6.11
CA LYS A 69 -23.98 -32.76 6.50
C LYS A 69 -24.41 -33.12 7.94
N GLY A 70 -24.40 -32.14 8.86
CA GLY A 70 -24.74 -32.31 10.27
C GLY A 70 -23.67 -32.98 11.15
N HIS A 71 -22.47 -33.24 10.63
CA HIS A 71 -21.34 -33.84 11.36
C HIS A 71 -20.17 -32.86 11.44
N TYR A 72 -20.00 -32.27 12.62
CA TYR A 72 -18.97 -31.29 12.92
C TYR A 72 -17.79 -31.91 13.68
N VAL A 73 -16.57 -31.56 13.28
CA VAL A 73 -15.37 -31.73 14.10
C VAL A 73 -15.13 -30.41 14.82
N THR A 74 -15.13 -30.44 16.14
CA THR A 74 -14.90 -29.25 16.98
C THR A 74 -13.43 -29.10 17.31
N PHE A 75 -12.94 -27.86 17.33
CA PHE A 75 -11.66 -27.47 17.87
C PHE A 75 -11.85 -26.41 18.94
N ASP A 76 -11.17 -26.56 20.07
CA ASP A 76 -11.03 -25.47 21.04
C ASP A 76 -10.00 -24.42 20.56
N ASP A 77 -10.03 -23.24 21.16
CA ASP A 77 -9.14 -22.14 20.75
C ASP A 77 -7.67 -22.41 21.06
N ASP A 78 -7.36 -23.27 22.04
CA ASP A 78 -6.00 -23.64 22.43
C ASP A 78 -5.44 -24.78 21.57
N GLU A 79 -6.25 -25.71 21.06
CA GLU A 79 -5.89 -26.69 20.04
C GLU A 79 -5.41 -26.00 18.76
N LEU A 80 -6.16 -25.02 18.28
CA LEU A 80 -5.78 -24.22 17.11
C LEU A 80 -4.50 -23.42 17.36
N LYS A 81 -4.32 -22.84 18.57
CA LYS A 81 -3.07 -22.18 18.97
C LYS A 81 -1.89 -23.18 19.01
N ARG A 82 -2.09 -24.40 19.53
CA ARG A 82 -1.06 -25.46 19.57
C ARG A 82 -0.62 -25.86 18.17
N ILE A 83 -1.55 -25.99 17.23
CA ILE A 83 -1.25 -26.27 15.81
C ILE A 83 -0.42 -25.12 15.19
N ALA A 84 -0.80 -23.86 15.44
CA ALA A 84 -0.08 -22.69 14.93
C ALA A 84 1.27 -22.39 15.61
N ALA A 85 1.56 -22.99 16.77
CA ALA A 85 2.65 -22.56 17.65
C ALA A 85 4.07 -22.67 17.06
N ARG A 86 4.29 -23.61 16.11
CA ARG A 86 5.62 -24.03 15.63
C ARG A 86 6.48 -22.93 14.99
N ARG A 87 5.88 -21.82 14.53
CA ARG A 87 6.58 -20.63 13.97
C ARG A 87 6.07 -19.29 14.55
N SER A 88 5.40 -19.33 15.71
CA SER A 88 4.57 -18.24 16.25
C SER A 88 5.19 -16.83 16.44
N LYS A 89 6.53 -16.70 16.50
CA LYS A 89 7.24 -15.44 16.84
C LYS A 89 8.40 -15.08 15.91
N VAL A 90 8.49 -15.70 14.74
CA VAL A 90 9.55 -15.43 13.76
C VAL A 90 8.95 -15.07 12.41
N ILE A 91 9.49 -14.01 11.78
CA ILE A 91 9.33 -13.71 10.35
C ILE A 91 10.52 -14.37 9.65
N ASP A 92 10.30 -15.51 9.01
CA ASP A 92 11.34 -16.34 8.39
C ASP A 92 11.47 -15.94 6.92
N ILE A 93 12.55 -15.24 6.53
CA ILE A 93 12.80 -14.82 5.14
C ILE A 93 13.35 -16.00 4.34
N GLU A 94 12.55 -16.49 3.38
CA GLU A 94 12.85 -17.66 2.56
C GLU A 94 13.62 -17.27 1.29
N SER A 95 13.38 -16.08 0.72
CA SER A 95 14.06 -15.59 -0.50
C SER A 95 14.02 -14.06 -0.62
N PHE A 96 14.76 -13.52 -1.59
CA PHE A 96 14.68 -12.12 -2.01
C PHE A 96 14.35 -12.04 -3.51
N VAL A 97 13.42 -11.17 -3.88
CA VAL A 97 12.93 -10.96 -5.27
C VAL A 97 12.76 -9.47 -5.55
N HIS A 98 12.66 -9.07 -6.81
CA HIS A 98 12.32 -7.70 -7.16
C HIS A 98 10.82 -7.43 -6.98
N LEU A 99 10.47 -6.19 -6.58
CA LEU A 99 9.08 -5.80 -6.33
C LEU A 99 8.17 -6.03 -7.55
N ALA A 100 8.72 -5.86 -8.76
CA ALA A 100 8.01 -6.02 -10.04
C ALA A 100 7.67 -7.49 -10.40
N GLU A 101 8.27 -8.48 -9.74
CA GLU A 101 7.95 -9.90 -9.94
C GLU A 101 6.63 -10.29 -9.23
N ILE A 102 6.18 -9.48 -8.28
CA ILE A 102 4.99 -9.74 -7.46
C ILE A 102 3.82 -8.94 -8.04
N ASP A 103 2.94 -9.64 -8.76
CA ASP A 103 1.70 -9.06 -9.30
C ASP A 103 0.88 -8.37 -8.19
N PRO A 104 0.44 -7.11 -8.38
CA PRO A 104 -0.39 -6.37 -7.42
C PRO A 104 -1.57 -7.14 -6.83
N ARG A 105 -2.15 -8.10 -7.57
CA ARG A 105 -3.27 -8.95 -7.12
C ARG A 105 -2.99 -9.75 -5.84
N TYR A 106 -1.72 -10.07 -5.58
CA TYR A 106 -1.34 -10.84 -4.39
C TYR A 106 -1.34 -9.99 -3.12
N TYR A 107 -1.18 -8.66 -3.20
CA TYR A 107 -1.06 -7.80 -2.03
C TYR A 107 -2.38 -7.61 -1.28
N ASP A 108 -2.30 -7.67 0.05
CA ASP A 108 -3.44 -7.52 0.96
C ASP A 108 -3.20 -6.37 1.97
N GLN A 109 -2.89 -6.65 3.24
CA GLN A 109 -2.72 -5.64 4.29
C GLN A 109 -1.29 -5.12 4.41
N LEU A 110 -1.13 -3.85 4.78
CA LEU A 110 0.16 -3.21 5.05
C LEU A 110 0.34 -2.93 6.55
N TYR A 111 1.52 -3.29 7.05
CA TYR A 111 1.98 -3.02 8.41
C TYR A 111 3.39 -2.41 8.36
N TYR A 112 3.78 -1.74 9.45
CA TYR A 112 5.13 -1.25 9.67
C TYR A 112 5.81 -2.09 10.74
N LEU A 113 7.07 -2.46 10.48
CA LEU A 113 7.98 -3.03 11.44
C LEU A 113 8.91 -1.94 11.98
N PHE A 114 9.14 -1.98 13.28
CA PHE A 114 10.10 -1.15 13.99
C PHE A 114 11.11 -2.06 14.72
N PRO A 115 12.34 -1.60 15.01
CA PRO A 115 13.28 -2.37 15.81
C PRO A 115 12.72 -2.64 17.20
N GLY A 116 12.92 -3.86 17.69
CA GLY A 116 12.75 -4.21 19.10
C GLY A 116 14.03 -3.98 19.89
N ASP A 117 13.98 -4.33 21.18
CA ASP A 117 15.07 -4.07 22.13
C ASP A 117 16.42 -4.59 21.62
N HIS A 118 17.43 -3.72 21.61
CA HIS A 118 18.79 -3.98 21.13
C HIS A 118 18.91 -4.35 19.62
N GLY A 119 17.86 -4.15 18.82
CA GLY A 119 17.80 -4.51 17.39
C GLY A 119 18.31 -3.47 16.39
N ASP A 120 18.59 -2.23 16.82
CA ASP A 120 18.73 -1.06 15.92
C ASP A 120 19.76 -1.22 14.80
N LYS A 121 20.99 -1.65 15.14
CA LYS A 121 22.09 -1.79 14.19
C LYS A 121 21.82 -2.86 13.11
N PRO A 122 21.46 -4.11 13.44
CA PRO A 122 21.13 -5.10 12.42
C PRO A 122 19.83 -4.76 11.68
N TYR A 123 18.83 -4.17 12.34
CA TYR A 123 17.61 -3.66 11.68
C TYR A 123 17.94 -2.63 10.59
N ARG A 124 18.76 -1.63 10.91
CA ARG A 124 19.17 -0.59 9.94
C ARG A 124 20.02 -1.17 8.82
N LEU A 125 20.87 -2.16 9.11
CA LEU A 125 21.64 -2.88 8.11
C LEU A 125 20.72 -3.61 7.11
N LEU A 126 19.70 -4.32 7.58
CA LEU A 126 18.72 -4.99 6.71
C LEU A 126 17.94 -3.97 5.86
N HIS A 127 17.50 -2.86 6.46
CA HIS A 127 16.83 -1.77 5.73
C HIS A 127 17.70 -1.22 4.60
N GLU A 128 18.95 -0.86 4.87
CA GLU A 128 19.86 -0.34 3.84
C GLU A 128 20.25 -1.39 2.80
N ALA A 129 20.34 -2.67 3.18
CA ALA A 129 20.61 -3.75 2.23
C ALA A 129 19.45 -3.92 1.24
N LEU A 130 18.21 -4.02 1.73
CA LEU A 130 17.01 -4.10 0.89
C LEU A 130 16.88 -2.88 -0.04
N GLN A 131 17.10 -1.67 0.50
CA GLN A 131 17.01 -0.43 -0.27
C GLN A 131 18.09 -0.31 -1.35
N ARG A 132 19.31 -0.79 -1.11
CA ARG A 132 20.41 -0.78 -2.12
C ARG A 132 20.26 -1.88 -3.16
N ALA A 133 19.66 -3.02 -2.80
CA ALA A 133 19.44 -4.14 -3.71
C ALA A 133 18.23 -3.96 -4.63
N ASP A 134 17.32 -3.02 -4.31
CA ASP A 134 15.99 -2.88 -4.93
C ASP A 134 15.20 -4.20 -4.93
N GLN A 135 15.23 -4.88 -3.77
CA GLN A 135 14.62 -6.18 -3.54
C GLN A 135 13.74 -6.18 -2.29
N VAL A 136 12.82 -7.15 -2.25
CA VAL A 136 11.96 -7.45 -1.11
C VAL A 136 12.21 -8.87 -0.65
N GLY A 137 12.22 -9.10 0.67
CA GLY A 137 12.31 -10.43 1.24
C GLY A 137 10.94 -11.10 1.27
N VAL A 138 10.77 -12.23 0.60
CA VAL A 138 9.59 -13.10 0.74
C VAL A 138 9.77 -13.93 2.00
N ALA A 139 8.77 -13.91 2.88
CA ALA A 139 8.87 -14.51 4.20
C ALA A 139 7.55 -15.13 4.66
N ARG A 140 7.61 -15.91 5.73
CA ARG A 140 6.43 -16.38 6.46
C ARG A 140 6.33 -15.76 7.84
N LEU A 141 5.12 -15.40 8.24
CA LEU A 141 4.79 -14.84 9.55
C LEU A 141 3.57 -15.56 10.12
N VAL A 142 3.63 -16.00 11.37
CA VAL A 142 2.44 -16.47 12.10
C VAL A 142 1.87 -15.33 12.95
N MET A 143 0.63 -14.93 12.67
CA MET A 143 -0.10 -13.87 13.37
C MET A 143 -1.59 -14.28 13.52
N HIS A 144 -2.24 -13.92 14.63
CA HIS A 144 -3.64 -14.29 14.92
C HIS A 144 -3.96 -15.79 14.71
N SER A 145 -3.03 -16.67 15.10
CA SER A 145 -3.11 -18.13 14.93
C SER A 145 -3.20 -18.63 13.47
N LYS A 146 -2.78 -17.83 12.49
CA LYS A 146 -2.65 -18.22 11.08
C LYS A 146 -1.24 -17.95 10.56
N GLU A 147 -0.75 -18.80 9.68
CA GLU A 147 0.46 -18.52 8.88
C GLU A 147 0.06 -17.65 7.68
N HIS A 148 0.84 -16.59 7.44
CA HIS A 148 0.70 -15.68 6.33
C HIS A 148 1.98 -15.68 5.50
N LEU A 149 1.84 -15.75 4.18
CA LEU A 149 2.89 -15.31 3.27
C LEU A 149 2.99 -13.79 3.36
N VAL A 150 4.20 -13.25 3.43
CA VAL A 150 4.44 -11.81 3.59
C VAL A 150 5.65 -11.37 2.76
N VAL A 151 5.69 -10.07 2.43
CA VAL A 151 6.89 -9.43 1.87
C VAL A 151 7.41 -8.36 2.82
N VAL A 152 8.71 -8.37 3.07
CA VAL A 152 9.43 -7.39 3.88
C VAL A 152 10.27 -6.50 2.96
N ARG A 153 10.08 -5.17 3.03
CA ARG A 153 10.78 -4.21 2.18
C ARG A 153 11.24 -2.99 2.95
N ALA A 154 12.27 -2.30 2.46
CA ALA A 154 12.58 -0.95 2.90
C ALA A 154 11.44 0.00 2.50
N PHE A 155 10.99 0.87 3.42
CA PHE A 155 9.92 1.82 3.19
C PHE A 155 10.17 3.11 3.99
N ALA A 156 10.57 4.17 3.29
CA ALA A 156 11.09 5.41 3.89
C ALA A 156 12.27 5.10 4.84
N ASP A 157 12.07 5.24 6.16
CA ASP A 157 13.06 4.95 7.21
C ASP A 157 12.74 3.69 8.04
N VAL A 158 11.68 2.96 7.66
CA VAL A 158 11.20 1.76 8.36
C VAL A 158 11.10 0.54 7.44
N LEU A 159 11.01 -0.66 8.01
CA LEU A 159 10.66 -1.84 7.25
C LEU A 159 9.14 -1.90 7.07
N GLY A 160 8.66 -1.89 5.84
CA GLY A 160 7.28 -2.20 5.51
C GLY A 160 7.10 -3.71 5.38
N ILE A 161 6.01 -4.25 5.93
CA ILE A 161 5.61 -5.64 5.71
C ILE A 161 4.20 -5.69 5.14
N GLN A 162 3.98 -6.43 4.06
CA GLN A 162 2.66 -6.63 3.47
C GLN A 162 2.30 -8.11 3.46
N THR A 163 1.05 -8.44 3.82
CA THR A 163 0.53 -9.80 3.62
C THR A 163 0.28 -10.04 2.14
N LEU A 164 0.57 -11.28 1.71
CA LEU A 164 0.25 -11.78 0.39
C LEU A 164 -0.85 -12.84 0.50
N ARG A 165 -1.76 -12.84 -0.47
CA ARG A 165 -2.68 -13.93 -0.75
C ARG A 165 -1.93 -15.10 -1.37
N PHE A 166 -2.30 -16.32 -1.00
CA PHE A 166 -1.78 -17.52 -1.65
C PHE A 166 -2.37 -17.67 -3.06
N ALA A 167 -1.67 -18.40 -3.94
CA ALA A 167 -2.04 -18.48 -5.35
C ALA A 167 -3.38 -19.23 -5.60
N ASP A 168 -3.78 -20.09 -4.68
CA ASP A 168 -5.06 -20.82 -4.65
C ASP A 168 -6.23 -20.00 -4.11
N GLU A 169 -5.97 -18.92 -3.36
CA GLU A 169 -7.00 -17.95 -2.94
C GLU A 169 -7.44 -17.03 -4.09
N ILE A 170 -6.70 -17.00 -5.21
CA ILE A 170 -6.99 -16.14 -6.36
C ILE A 170 -7.77 -16.91 -7.43
N GLY A 171 -9.03 -16.52 -7.62
CA GLY A 171 -9.90 -17.10 -8.63
C GLY A 171 -9.38 -16.91 -10.07
N ASP A 172 -9.54 -17.95 -10.89
CA ASP A 172 -9.24 -17.89 -12.33
C ASP A 172 -10.30 -17.03 -13.05
N PRO A 173 -9.94 -15.90 -13.69
CA PRO A 173 -10.92 -15.04 -14.35
C PRO A 173 -11.72 -15.76 -15.44
N ARG A 174 -11.17 -16.81 -16.06
CA ARG A 174 -11.84 -17.64 -17.08
C ARG A 174 -13.00 -18.47 -16.52
N LYS A 175 -13.08 -18.63 -15.20
CA LYS A 175 -14.18 -19.32 -14.51
C LYS A 175 -15.27 -18.36 -14.02
N ILE A 176 -15.03 -17.05 -14.05
CA ILE A 176 -15.95 -16.03 -13.53
C ILE A 176 -16.88 -15.52 -14.65
N GLY A 177 -16.36 -15.32 -15.86
CA GLY A 177 -17.14 -14.80 -16.98
C GLY A 177 -16.52 -15.06 -18.34
N PRO A 178 -17.24 -14.73 -19.44
CA PRO A 178 -16.74 -14.91 -20.79
C PRO A 178 -15.55 -13.99 -21.05
N VAL A 179 -14.36 -14.59 -21.22
CA VAL A 179 -13.19 -13.85 -21.70
C VAL A 179 -13.42 -13.49 -23.17
N VAL A 180 -13.49 -12.20 -23.45
CA VAL A 180 -13.57 -11.67 -24.83
C VAL A 180 -12.37 -12.21 -25.60
N GLY A 181 -12.65 -12.91 -26.70
CA GLY A 181 -11.61 -13.49 -27.56
C GLY A 181 -10.77 -12.42 -28.28
N LYS A 182 -9.88 -12.86 -29.17
CA LYS A 182 -9.09 -11.96 -30.01
C LYS A 182 -9.96 -11.27 -31.07
N VAL A 183 -10.67 -10.22 -30.68
CA VAL A 183 -11.34 -9.28 -31.58
C VAL A 183 -10.28 -8.40 -32.23
N GLN A 184 -10.38 -8.18 -33.55
CA GLN A 184 -9.52 -7.22 -34.24
C GLN A 184 -9.99 -5.79 -33.92
N VAL A 185 -9.09 -4.96 -33.39
CA VAL A 185 -9.31 -3.53 -33.15
C VAL A 185 -8.68 -2.74 -34.29
N ALA A 186 -9.37 -1.77 -34.88
CA ALA A 186 -8.80 -1.01 -35.98
C ALA A 186 -7.74 -0.03 -35.47
N ALA A 187 -6.63 0.12 -36.21
CA ALA A 187 -5.52 0.98 -35.80
C ALA A 187 -5.91 2.44 -35.55
N LYS A 188 -6.94 2.95 -36.25
CA LYS A 188 -7.49 4.31 -36.04
C LYS A 188 -8.23 4.45 -34.70
N GLU A 189 -8.99 3.43 -34.31
CA GLU A 189 -9.74 3.40 -33.03
C GLU A 189 -8.75 3.32 -31.86
N LEU A 190 -7.75 2.44 -31.98
CA LEU A 190 -6.67 2.32 -31.00
C LEU A 190 -5.90 3.63 -30.84
N ALA A 191 -5.56 4.31 -31.94
CA ALA A 191 -4.86 5.60 -31.89
C ALA A 191 -5.70 6.70 -31.20
N LEU A 192 -7.01 6.78 -31.48
CA LEU A 192 -7.89 7.76 -30.84
C LEU A 192 -8.07 7.47 -29.34
N ALA A 193 -8.19 6.18 -28.97
CA ALA A 193 -8.24 5.76 -27.57
C ALA A 193 -6.93 6.08 -26.83
N SER A 194 -5.76 5.87 -27.46
CA SER A 194 -4.46 6.26 -26.89
C SER A 194 -4.38 7.78 -26.66
N GLN A 195 -4.80 8.61 -27.62
CA GLN A 195 -4.83 10.06 -27.45
C GLN A 195 -5.72 10.51 -26.29
N LEU A 196 -6.84 9.82 -26.03
CA LEU A 196 -7.67 10.08 -24.86
C LEU A 196 -6.94 9.78 -23.57
N ILE A 197 -6.34 8.58 -23.48
CA ILE A 197 -5.59 8.13 -22.30
C ILE A 197 -4.45 9.12 -22.02
N ASP A 198 -3.71 9.56 -23.03
CA ASP A 198 -2.66 10.57 -22.89
C ASP A 198 -3.23 11.92 -22.39
N SER A 199 -4.37 12.37 -22.93
CA SER A 199 -5.02 13.62 -22.50
C SER A 199 -5.60 13.59 -21.08
N MET A 200 -5.86 12.39 -20.56
CA MET A 200 -6.35 12.16 -19.19
C MET A 200 -5.25 11.70 -18.22
N SER A 201 -4.04 11.44 -18.72
CA SER A 201 -2.91 10.97 -17.93
C SER A 201 -2.35 12.07 -17.03
N GLY A 202 -1.99 11.69 -15.81
CA GLY A 202 -1.49 12.62 -14.78
C GLY A 202 -0.71 11.91 -13.68
N LYS A 203 -0.16 12.68 -12.75
CA LYS A 203 0.58 12.13 -11.60
C LYS A 203 -0.40 11.65 -10.53
N PHE A 204 -0.41 10.34 -10.28
CA PHE A 204 -1.17 9.78 -9.16
C PHE A 204 -0.70 10.37 -7.83
N THR A 205 -1.60 11.09 -7.16
CA THR A 205 -1.35 11.75 -5.88
C THR A 205 -2.43 11.29 -4.90
N PRO A 206 -2.14 10.33 -3.98
CA PRO A 206 -3.17 9.75 -3.11
C PRO A 206 -4.00 10.78 -2.35
N ALA A 207 -3.37 11.86 -1.87
CA ALA A 207 -4.02 12.93 -1.11
C ALA A 207 -5.04 13.77 -1.92
N ALA A 208 -5.08 13.64 -3.26
CA ALA A 208 -6.10 14.26 -4.10
C ALA A 208 -7.45 13.50 -4.03
N TYR A 209 -7.41 12.19 -3.76
CA TYR A 209 -8.59 11.35 -3.66
C TYR A 209 -9.08 11.34 -2.21
N LYS A 210 -10.33 11.78 -2.00
CA LYS A 210 -10.98 11.83 -0.69
C LYS A 210 -12.20 10.95 -0.69
N ASP A 211 -12.49 10.34 0.44
CA ASP A 211 -13.75 9.65 0.66
C ASP A 211 -14.89 10.68 0.81
N GLU A 212 -15.52 10.99 -0.32
CA GLU A 212 -16.65 11.91 -0.38
C GLU A 212 -17.89 11.33 0.32
N TYR A 213 -18.08 10.01 0.29
CA TYR A 213 -19.22 9.36 0.94
C TYR A 213 -19.14 9.56 2.45
N LEU A 214 -17.98 9.28 3.06
CA LEU A 214 -17.71 9.57 4.47
C LEU A 214 -17.89 11.06 4.79
N GLY A 215 -17.51 11.95 3.87
CA GLY A 215 -17.80 13.39 3.95
C GLY A 215 -19.30 13.71 4.02
N ARG A 216 -20.08 13.19 3.05
CA ARG A 216 -21.55 13.34 2.99
C ARG A 216 -22.21 12.77 4.24
N VAL A 217 -21.79 11.60 4.72
CA VAL A 217 -22.30 10.97 5.93
C VAL A 217 -21.99 11.81 7.18
N LYS A 218 -20.77 12.34 7.34
CA LYS A 218 -20.43 13.24 8.47
C LYS A 218 -21.28 14.51 8.47
N ALA A 219 -21.48 15.13 7.31
CA ALA A 219 -22.35 16.30 7.15
C ALA A 219 -23.82 15.96 7.48
N ALA A 220 -24.32 14.81 7.00
CA ALA A 220 -25.66 14.31 7.28
C ALA A 220 -25.90 14.08 8.79
N ILE A 221 -24.94 13.47 9.50
CA ILE A 221 -24.98 13.30 10.96
C ILE A 221 -25.01 14.66 11.66
N ALA A 222 -24.13 15.59 11.28
CA ALA A 222 -24.04 16.92 11.89
C ALA A 222 -25.31 17.77 11.69
N ARG A 223 -25.99 17.65 10.54
CA ARG A 223 -27.30 18.28 10.27
C ARG A 223 -28.41 17.65 11.13
N LYS A 224 -28.52 16.31 11.14
CA LYS A 224 -29.51 15.59 11.96
C LYS A 224 -29.33 15.82 13.46
N ALA A 225 -28.09 15.92 13.95
CA ALA A 225 -27.79 16.25 15.34
C ALA A 225 -28.25 17.66 15.75
N LYS A 226 -28.36 18.59 14.79
CA LYS A 226 -28.92 19.94 14.97
C LYS A 226 -30.44 20.02 14.76
N GLY A 227 -31.13 18.88 14.67
CA GLY A 227 -32.57 18.81 14.44
C GLY A 227 -33.03 19.11 13.01
N GLN A 228 -32.10 19.27 12.05
CA GLN A 228 -32.46 19.50 10.65
C GLN A 228 -32.85 18.19 9.97
N THR A 229 -34.04 18.15 9.39
CA THR A 229 -34.45 17.08 8.46
C THR A 229 -33.56 17.12 7.22
N LEU A 230 -33.08 15.96 6.80
CA LEU A 230 -32.44 15.82 5.49
C LEU A 230 -33.55 15.58 4.48
N ALA A 231 -33.79 16.58 3.62
CA ALA A 231 -34.12 16.26 2.24
C ALA A 231 -32.90 15.52 1.69
N ILE A 232 -33.10 14.27 1.27
CA ILE A 232 -32.15 13.62 0.38
C ILE A 232 -32.54 14.16 -0.98
N GLU A 233 -31.70 15.02 -1.54
CA GLU A 233 -31.73 15.28 -2.97
C GLU A 233 -31.37 13.94 -3.61
N GLU A 234 -32.31 13.37 -4.36
CA GLU A 234 -32.02 12.27 -5.27
C GLU A 234 -31.11 12.88 -6.33
N ASP A 235 -29.79 12.59 -6.25
CA ASP A 235 -28.85 12.94 -7.32
C ASP A 235 -29.46 12.42 -8.63
N ASP A 236 -29.71 13.32 -9.59
CA ASP A 236 -30.44 13.01 -10.82
C ASP A 236 -29.92 11.71 -11.42
N ALA A 237 -30.83 10.75 -11.62
CA ALA A 237 -30.48 9.47 -12.22
C ALA A 237 -29.77 9.75 -13.55
N VAL A 238 -28.51 9.35 -13.65
CA VAL A 238 -27.76 9.43 -14.90
C VAL A 238 -28.55 8.59 -15.90
N GLU A 239 -29.18 9.23 -16.87
CA GLU A 239 -29.96 8.51 -17.87
C GLU A 239 -29.05 7.47 -18.53
N GLU A 240 -29.43 6.20 -18.42
CA GLU A 240 -28.75 5.11 -19.10
C GLU A 240 -28.98 5.33 -20.61
N ASP A 241 -27.96 5.80 -21.32
CA ASP A 241 -28.03 5.98 -22.78
C ASP A 241 -27.98 4.59 -23.43
N ASP A 242 -29.17 4.02 -23.58
CA ASP A 242 -29.48 2.70 -24.11
C ASP A 242 -29.13 2.53 -25.60
N GLY A 243 -27.85 2.69 -25.91
CA GLY A 243 -27.20 2.13 -27.08
C GLY A 243 -26.90 3.11 -28.22
N LYS A 244 -25.60 3.41 -28.38
CA LYS A 244 -24.87 3.25 -29.66
C LYS A 244 -23.38 3.02 -29.44
N VAL A 245 -22.90 1.81 -29.76
CA VAL A 245 -21.46 1.56 -29.98
C VAL A 245 -20.91 2.45 -31.12
N LEU A 246 -21.77 2.88 -32.06
CA LEU A 246 -21.42 3.88 -33.09
C LEU A 246 -21.15 5.29 -32.53
N ASP A 247 -21.65 5.66 -31.35
CA ASP A 247 -21.43 7.01 -30.80
C ASP A 247 -20.18 7.09 -29.91
N LEU A 248 -19.49 5.99 -29.62
CA LEU A 248 -18.20 6.06 -28.90
C LEU A 248 -17.18 6.92 -29.66
N MET A 249 -17.11 6.82 -30.98
CA MET A 249 -16.20 7.63 -31.80
C MET A 249 -16.59 9.12 -31.81
N ALA A 250 -17.88 9.44 -31.92
CA ALA A 250 -18.34 10.81 -32.00
C ALA A 250 -18.46 11.48 -30.62
N ALA A 251 -18.76 10.75 -29.55
CA ALA A 251 -18.62 11.21 -28.17
C ALA A 251 -17.14 11.46 -27.81
N LEU A 252 -16.23 10.61 -28.28
CA LEU A 252 -14.80 10.76 -28.03
C LEU A 252 -14.20 11.98 -28.73
N ASP A 253 -14.49 12.15 -30.03
CA ASP A 253 -14.09 13.33 -30.79
C ASP A 253 -14.72 14.63 -30.22
N ARG A 254 -15.99 14.58 -29.76
CA ARG A 254 -16.64 15.67 -29.01
C ARG A 254 -15.90 15.99 -27.70
N SER A 255 -15.51 14.99 -26.91
CA SER A 255 -14.80 15.16 -25.63
C SER A 255 -13.42 15.82 -25.80
N LEU A 256 -12.66 15.37 -26.81
CA LEU A 256 -11.36 15.96 -27.15
C LEU A 256 -11.50 17.43 -27.59
N LYS A 257 -12.47 17.73 -28.47
CA LYS A 257 -12.74 19.09 -28.94
C LYS A 257 -13.19 20.02 -27.82
N ALA A 258 -14.12 19.57 -26.97
CA ALA A 258 -14.63 20.33 -25.83
C ALA A 258 -13.53 20.72 -24.84
N ARG A 259 -12.56 19.84 -24.58
CA ARG A 259 -11.40 20.14 -23.70
C ARG A 259 -10.32 20.98 -24.38
N SER A 260 -10.06 20.82 -25.69
CA SER A 260 -9.11 21.67 -26.41
C SER A 260 -9.57 23.13 -26.57
N GLY A 261 -10.88 23.39 -26.56
CA GLY A 261 -11.46 24.73 -26.74
C GLY A 261 -11.32 25.67 -25.53
N GLY A 262 -10.96 25.15 -24.34
CA GLY A 262 -10.95 25.90 -23.09
C GLY A 262 -9.87 26.99 -22.92
N LYS A 263 -9.07 27.28 -23.95
CA LYS A 263 -7.90 28.19 -23.85
C LYS A 263 -7.89 29.29 -24.93
N ALA A 264 -8.98 30.06 -25.02
CA ALA A 264 -9.03 31.26 -25.86
C ALA A 264 -9.68 32.46 -25.15
N GLY A 265 -8.89 33.53 -24.94
CA GLY A 265 -9.41 34.89 -25.18
C GLY A 265 -9.99 35.72 -24.04
N ARG A 266 -9.37 35.80 -22.85
CA ARG A 266 -9.58 37.00 -21.99
C ARG A 266 -8.80 38.18 -22.60
N LYS A 267 -9.44 38.94 -23.48
CA LYS A 267 -8.87 40.16 -24.10
C LYS A 267 -8.48 41.16 -23.00
N ALA A 268 -7.21 41.57 -22.98
CA ALA A 268 -6.79 42.82 -22.35
C ALA A 268 -6.95 43.98 -23.36
N PRO A 269 -7.42 45.17 -22.94
CA PRO A 269 -7.57 46.30 -23.84
C PRO A 269 -6.22 46.94 -24.18
N GLY A 270 -6.14 47.45 -25.41
CA GLY A 270 -4.92 47.84 -26.09
C GLY A 270 -4.10 48.99 -25.50
N ARG A 271 -2.87 49.06 -26.00
CA ARG A 271 -1.89 50.11 -25.76
C ARG A 271 -1.83 51.02 -27.00
N ALA A 272 -2.02 52.32 -26.81
CA ALA A 272 -1.75 53.34 -27.83
C ALA A 272 -0.69 54.34 -27.29
N ARG A 273 0.11 54.90 -28.21
CA ARG A 273 1.17 55.91 -27.98
C ARG A 273 0.54 57.33 -27.82
N ALA A 274 1.23 58.43 -27.51
CA ALA A 274 2.67 58.75 -27.38
C ALA A 274 2.87 59.99 -26.46
N GLU A 275 4.14 60.32 -26.13
CA GLU A 275 4.75 61.67 -25.90
C GLU A 275 3.92 62.72 -25.10
N GLY A 276 4.32 63.27 -23.95
CA GLY A 276 5.59 63.28 -23.18
C GLY A 276 5.42 64.04 -21.83
N ASP A 277 6.43 64.63 -21.15
CA ASP A 277 7.90 64.49 -21.28
C ASP A 277 8.71 64.92 -20.02
N GLU A 278 9.10 66.19 -19.82
CA GLU A 278 10.04 66.66 -18.76
C GLU A 278 9.42 66.81 -17.35
N GLU A 279 10.10 66.30 -16.30
CA GLU A 279 10.96 67.10 -15.38
C GLU A 279 11.53 66.21 -14.25
N SER A 280 12.79 66.45 -13.87
CA SER A 280 13.48 65.95 -12.66
C SER A 280 13.89 67.18 -11.83
N PRO A 281 14.06 67.14 -10.48
CA PRO A 281 14.81 66.12 -9.74
C PRO A 281 14.14 65.82 -8.36
N ASP A 282 14.77 65.34 -7.27
CA ASP A 282 16.17 65.07 -6.91
C ASP A 282 16.24 64.08 -5.73
N ALA A 283 17.46 63.59 -5.45
CA ALA A 283 17.97 63.19 -4.14
C ALA A 283 17.33 61.99 -3.38
N ALA A 284 18.08 61.19 -2.62
CA ALA A 284 19.53 60.96 -2.55
C ALA A 284 19.80 59.73 -1.66
N VAL A 285 20.99 59.10 -1.82
CA VAL A 285 21.87 58.60 -0.74
C VAL A 285 21.28 57.60 0.31
N SER A 286 21.91 56.47 0.62
CA SER A 286 23.10 55.79 0.08
C SER A 286 23.28 54.42 0.77
N SER A 287 24.18 53.60 0.20
CA SER A 287 25.11 52.67 0.87
C SER A 287 24.64 51.65 1.94
N GLY A 288 25.15 50.43 1.99
CA GLY A 288 26.06 49.77 1.05
C GLY A 288 27.14 48.90 1.70
N GLY A 289 27.22 47.65 1.23
CA GLY A 289 28.43 46.82 1.34
C GLY A 289 28.68 46.14 2.69
N LYS A 290 29.56 45.13 2.77
CA LYS A 290 30.34 44.37 1.75
C LYS A 290 30.56 42.95 2.34
N GLY A 291 30.73 41.89 1.55
CA GLY A 291 32.05 41.37 1.11
C GLY A 291 32.71 40.49 2.19
N GLN A 292 33.58 39.50 1.96
CA GLN A 292 34.27 38.91 0.78
C GLN A 292 34.72 37.49 1.23
N ALA A 293 34.67 36.41 0.43
CA ALA A 293 35.55 36.00 -0.69
C ALA A 293 36.91 35.33 -0.32
N GLY A 294 37.28 34.26 -1.05
CA GLY A 294 38.60 33.57 -1.03
C GLY A 294 38.46 32.04 -1.20
N LYS A 295 38.81 31.41 -2.35
CA LYS A 295 40.16 31.01 -2.86
C LYS A 295 40.84 29.89 -2.03
N ASN A 296 41.54 28.87 -2.57
CA ASN A 296 41.74 28.29 -3.93
C ASN A 296 42.56 26.97 -3.80
N ALA A 297 42.86 26.28 -4.93
CA ALA A 297 44.05 25.43 -5.21
C ALA A 297 43.88 23.90 -5.43
N LYS A 298 44.76 23.37 -6.31
CA LYS A 298 44.91 21.96 -6.77
C LYS A 298 46.30 21.41 -6.38
N MET A 299 46.41 20.09 -6.21
CA MET A 299 47.52 19.16 -6.57
C MET A 299 47.07 17.73 -6.15
N GLY A 300 47.60 16.59 -6.59
CA GLY A 300 48.71 16.23 -7.51
C GLY A 300 48.89 14.69 -7.50
N THR A 301 49.45 14.09 -8.54
CA THR A 301 49.49 12.62 -8.80
C THR A 301 50.75 11.88 -8.33
N ALA A 302 50.65 10.59 -7.93
CA ALA A 302 51.64 9.50 -8.14
C ALA A 302 51.21 8.18 -7.41
N THR A 303 51.84 6.98 -7.55
CA THR A 303 52.26 6.13 -8.70
C THR A 303 53.03 4.88 -8.16
N ARG A 304 52.81 3.67 -8.73
CA ARG A 304 53.54 2.36 -8.49
C ARG A 304 53.42 1.79 -7.05
N GLY A 305 53.65 0.49 -6.77
CA GLY A 305 53.91 -0.76 -7.54
C GLY A 305 53.75 -1.95 -6.55
N GLY A 306 53.33 -3.17 -6.92
CA GLY A 306 54.14 -4.21 -7.56
C GLY A 306 55.07 -4.96 -6.58
N VAL A 307 54.86 -6.28 -6.36
CA VAL A 307 55.87 -7.37 -6.22
C VAL A 307 55.26 -8.72 -5.77
N HIS A 308 55.90 -9.81 -6.16
CA HIS A 308 55.55 -11.23 -6.02
C HIS A 308 55.89 -11.86 -4.64
N HIS A 309 55.11 -12.89 -4.22
CA HIS A 309 55.58 -14.24 -3.77
C HIS A 309 54.33 -15.11 -3.51
N ALA A 310 54.18 -16.40 -3.88
CA ALA A 310 55.07 -17.53 -4.20
C ALA A 310 55.61 -18.35 -2.99
N ALA A 311 54.78 -19.26 -2.45
CA ALA A 311 55.15 -20.55 -1.82
C ALA A 311 53.84 -21.33 -1.55
N ARG A 312 53.53 -22.49 -2.13
CA ARG A 312 54.08 -23.84 -1.89
C ARG A 312 54.27 -24.18 -0.40
N GLY A 313 53.30 -24.94 0.15
CA GLY A 313 53.42 -25.66 1.42
C GLY A 313 52.60 -26.96 1.35
N GLN A 314 53.27 -28.12 1.41
CA GLN A 314 52.69 -29.43 1.09
C GLN A 314 52.80 -30.39 2.29
N VAL A 315 51.67 -30.74 2.91
CA VAL A 315 51.53 -31.82 3.92
C VAL A 315 50.13 -32.43 3.66
N ARG A 316 49.90 -33.65 3.17
CA ARG A 316 50.51 -34.99 3.31
C ARG A 316 50.10 -35.73 4.60
N GLY A 317 49.07 -36.59 4.49
CA GLY A 317 48.63 -37.57 5.50
C GLY A 317 47.34 -37.18 6.24
N ARG A 318 46.41 -38.10 6.57
CA ARG A 318 46.33 -39.54 6.31
C ARG A 318 44.84 -40.00 6.29
N SER A 319 44.60 -41.19 5.75
CA SER A 319 43.28 -41.76 5.37
C SER A 319 42.44 -42.33 6.55
N PRO A 320 41.18 -42.81 6.32
CA PRO A 320 40.10 -42.77 7.32
C PRO A 320 39.95 -44.03 8.20
N GLY A 321 39.26 -43.86 9.34
CA GLY A 321 38.68 -44.94 10.14
C GLY A 321 37.30 -45.36 9.60
N LYS A 322 37.04 -46.67 9.61
CA LYS A 322 35.85 -47.30 9.02
C LYS A 322 35.14 -48.18 10.06
N ARG A 323 33.79 -48.19 10.01
CA ARG A 323 32.85 -49.24 10.46
C ARG A 323 32.48 -49.41 11.95
N ALA A 324 31.21 -49.79 12.08
CA ALA A 324 30.49 -50.48 13.16
C ALA A 324 30.32 -49.69 14.48
N SER A 325 29.16 -49.78 15.15
CA SER A 325 28.02 -50.70 14.94
C SER A 325 26.66 -50.00 14.98
#